data_AF-A0A7S3NXH5-F1
#
_entry.id   AF-A0A7S3NXH5-F1
#
_cell.length_a   1.000
_cell.length_b   1.000
_cell.length_c   1.000
_cell.angle_alpha   90.00
_cell.angle_beta   90.00
_cell.angle_gamma   90.00
#
_symmetry.space_group_name_H-M   'P 1'
#
loop_
_entity.id
_entity.type
_entity.pdbx_description
1 polymer ?
#
loop_
_entity_poly.entity_id
_entity_poly.type
_entity_poly.pdbx_seq_one_letter_code
_entity_poly.pdbx_strand_id
1 'polypeptide(L)'
;MAPEIIKRVEFDYEKGDVWALGVVFYALICGKFPFKGITNRDLYNKIIKGDYTISKKFNMDTKRLLCKMLESDFKKRKTFYELTQDDFVADKSEAAKIEELKRRNY
;
A
#
# COMPACT_ATOMS: atom_id res chain seq x y z
N MET A 1 1.85 -6.10 -11.82
CA MET A 1 2.34 -7.41 -11.36
C MET A 1 3.19 -7.20 -10.13
N ALA A 2 3.08 -8.06 -9.13
CA ALA A 2 3.94 -8.01 -7.96
C ALA A 2 5.36 -8.53 -8.28
N PRO A 3 6.41 -8.06 -7.57
CA PRO A 3 7.81 -8.43 -7.81
C PRO A 3 8.05 -9.95 -7.83
N GLU A 4 7.42 -10.68 -6.91
CA GLU A 4 7.52 -12.12 -6.76
C GLU A 4 6.96 -12.90 -7.95
N ILE A 5 5.88 -12.41 -8.57
CA ILE A 5 5.30 -13.00 -9.78
C ILE A 5 6.29 -12.85 -10.95
N ILE A 6 6.95 -11.69 -11.05
CA ILE A 6 7.99 -11.45 -12.06
C ILE A 6 9.19 -12.37 -11.83
N LYS A 7 9.57 -12.59 -10.57
CA LYS A 7 10.66 -13.49 -10.16
C LYS A 7 10.29 -14.97 -10.25
N ARG A 8 9.01 -15.32 -10.43
CA ARG A 8 8.49 -16.69 -10.48
C ARG A 8 8.86 -17.51 -9.24
N VAL A 9 8.78 -16.90 -8.06
CA VAL A 9 9.02 -17.56 -6.78
C VAL A 9 7.70 -17.90 -6.10
N GLU A 10 7.69 -18.90 -5.23
CA GLU A 10 6.56 -19.13 -4.33
C GLU A 10 6.36 -17.93 -3.41
N PHE A 11 5.10 -17.55 -3.22
CA PHE A 11 4.75 -16.36 -2.49
C PHE A 11 3.39 -16.48 -1.82
N ASP A 12 3.17 -15.58 -0.87
CA ASP A 12 1.89 -15.39 -0.22
C ASP A 12 0.94 -14.61 -1.15
N TYR A 13 -0.13 -15.27 -1.61
CA TYR A 13 -1.12 -14.68 -2.52
C TYR A 13 -1.80 -13.44 -1.93
N GLU A 14 -2.07 -13.42 -0.62
CA GLU A 14 -2.67 -12.27 0.06
C GLU A 14 -1.75 -11.05 -0.08
N LYS A 15 -0.44 -11.24 0.16
CA LYS A 15 0.56 -10.17 -0.01
C LYS A 15 0.64 -9.72 -1.48
N GLY A 16 0.46 -10.64 -2.43
CA GLY A 16 0.35 -10.32 -3.85
C GLY A 16 -0.80 -9.36 -4.14
N ASP A 17 -1.97 -9.60 -3.54
CA ASP A 17 -3.14 -8.73 -3.66
C ASP A 17 -2.93 -7.38 -2.98
N VAL A 18 -2.24 -7.34 -1.83
CA VAL A 18 -1.85 -6.08 -1.17
C VAL A 18 -0.99 -5.21 -2.09
N TRP A 19 -0.07 -5.81 -2.86
CA TRP A 19 0.70 -5.05 -3.85
C TRP A 19 -0.19 -4.50 -4.96
N ALA A 20 -1.12 -5.32 -5.49
CA ALA A 20 -2.06 -4.88 -6.50
C ALA A 20 -2.91 -3.71 -6.00
N LEU A 21 -3.39 -3.77 -4.75
CA LEU A 21 -4.09 -2.67 -4.09
C LEU A 21 -3.22 -1.41 -4.00
N GLY A 22 -1.94 -1.54 -3.62
CA GLY A 22 -1.00 -0.41 -3.59
C GLY A 22 -0.82 0.26 -4.95
N VAL A 23 -0.78 -0.52 -6.04
CA VAL A 23 -0.69 0.01 -7.41
C VAL A 23 -1.95 0.79 -7.79
N VAL A 24 -3.13 0.24 -7.48
CA VAL A 24 -4.42 0.92 -7.72
C VAL A 24 -4.52 2.19 -6.87
N PHE A 25 -4.21 2.10 -5.59
CA PHE A 25 -4.24 3.24 -4.67
C PHE A 25 -3.31 4.36 -5.11
N TYR A 26 -2.08 4.04 -5.56
CA TYR A 26 -1.18 5.02 -6.16
C TYR A 26 -1.81 5.70 -7.38
N ALA A 27 -2.43 4.91 -8.27
CA ALA A 27 -3.07 5.45 -9.48
C ALA A 27 -4.23 6.40 -9.16
N LEU A 28 -5.03 6.08 -8.14
CA LEU A 28 -6.12 6.93 -7.66
C LEU A 28 -5.63 8.27 -7.13
N ILE A 29 -4.58 8.28 -6.30
CA ILE A 29 -4.09 9.52 -5.68
C ILE A 29 -3.21 10.35 -6.64
N CYS A 30 -2.39 9.70 -7.47
CA CYS A 30 -1.41 10.37 -8.33
C CYS A 30 -1.90 10.61 -9.77
N GLY A 31 -3.02 10.01 -10.19
CA GLY A 31 -3.51 10.06 -11.56
C GLY A 31 -2.61 9.37 -12.60
N LYS A 32 -1.66 8.53 -12.15
CA LYS A 32 -0.71 7.82 -13.01
C LYS A 32 -0.24 6.54 -12.31
N PHE A 33 0.26 5.56 -13.07
CA PHE A 33 0.86 4.35 -12.50
C PHE A 33 2.21 4.61 -11.79
N PRO A 34 2.53 3.84 -10.73
CA PRO A 34 3.78 3.98 -9.98
C PRO A 34 5.01 3.58 -10.81
N PHE A 35 4.86 2.55 -11.66
CA PHE A 35 5.94 2.02 -12.47
C PHE A 35 5.65 2.22 -13.96
N LYS A 36 6.62 2.80 -14.68
CA LYS A 36 6.61 2.94 -16.15
C LYS A 36 8.03 2.72 -16.68
N GLY A 37 8.16 1.96 -17.75
CA GLY A 37 9.42 1.71 -18.46
C GLY A 37 9.26 1.95 -19.95
N ILE A 38 10.38 2.22 -20.64
CA ILE A 38 10.41 2.30 -22.11
C ILE A 38 10.27 0.89 -22.69
N THR A 39 10.95 -0.07 -22.08
CA THR A 39 10.81 -1.50 -22.39
C THR A 39 10.16 -2.27 -21.24
N ASN A 40 9.66 -3.47 -21.54
CA ASN A 40 9.17 -4.40 -20.51
C ASN A 40 10.27 -4.73 -19.48
N ARG A 41 11.53 -4.85 -19.93
CA ARG A 41 12.66 -5.10 -19.04
C ARG A 41 12.86 -3.96 -18.03
N ASP A 42 12.76 -2.71 -18.49
CA ASP A 42 12.87 -1.54 -17.60
C ASP A 42 11.72 -1.48 -16.61
N LEU A 43 10.50 -1.75 -17.08
CA LEU A 43 9.32 -1.82 -16.23
C LEU A 43 9.49 -2.87 -15.14
N TYR A 44 9.90 -4.09 -15.50
CA TYR A 44 10.11 -5.19 -14.55
C TYR A 44 11.23 -4.87 -13.55
N ASN A 45 12.32 -4.25 -14.01
CA ASN A 45 13.39 -3.81 -13.12
C ASN A 45 12.90 -2.79 -12.08
N LYS A 46 12.07 -1.82 -12.49
CA LYS A 46 11.48 -0.85 -11.56
C LYS A 46 10.53 -1.49 -10.56
N ILE A 47 9.69 -2.43 -11.02
CA ILE A 47 8.79 -3.19 -10.14
C ILE A 47 9.62 -3.97 -9.11
N ILE A 48 10.64 -4.72 -9.55
CA ILE A 48 11.48 -5.53 -8.67
C ILE A 48 12.20 -4.70 -7.60
N LYS A 49 12.61 -3.48 -7.96
CA LYS A 49 13.28 -2.55 -7.04
C LYS A 49 12.32 -1.73 -6.18
N GLY A 50 11.02 -1.73 -6.47
CA GLY A 50 10.08 -0.80 -5.84
C GLY A 50 10.41 0.67 -6.16
N ASP A 51 10.97 0.94 -7.33
CA ASP A 51 11.37 2.30 -7.74
C ASP A 51 10.18 3.09 -8.26
N TYR A 52 9.54 3.84 -7.36
CA TYR A 52 8.47 4.78 -7.65
C TYR A 52 8.65 6.07 -6.82
N THR A 53 8.00 7.15 -7.26
CA THR A 53 8.07 8.45 -6.58
C THR A 53 6.69 8.90 -6.15
N ILE A 54 6.58 9.45 -4.94
CA ILE A 54 5.36 10.08 -4.45
C ILE A 54 5.57 11.59 -4.40
N SER A 55 4.63 12.37 -4.93
CA SER A 55 4.70 13.83 -4.87
C SER A 55 4.78 14.31 -3.42
N LYS A 56 5.57 15.36 -3.16
CA LYS A 56 5.67 15.98 -1.83
C LYS A 56 4.31 16.49 -1.32
N LYS A 57 3.38 16.79 -2.23
CA LYS A 57 2.03 17.30 -1.95
C LYS A 57 1.14 16.35 -1.13
N PHE A 58 1.40 15.04 -1.14
CA PHE A 58 0.60 14.08 -0.37
C PHE A 58 0.99 14.09 1.11
N ASN A 59 0.00 13.87 1.99
CA ASN A 59 0.24 13.78 3.43
C ASN A 59 1.16 12.59 3.79
N MET A 60 1.74 12.62 4.99
CA MET A 60 2.67 11.58 5.43
C MET A 60 1.97 10.23 5.65
N ASP A 61 0.72 10.23 6.07
CA ASP A 61 -0.04 9.00 6.33
C ASP A 61 -0.31 8.19 5.05
N THR A 62 -0.71 8.85 3.97
CA THR A 62 -0.91 8.22 2.65
C THR A 62 0.41 7.65 2.14
N LYS A 63 1.51 8.40 2.28
CA LYS A 63 2.85 7.95 1.87
C LYS A 63 3.26 6.70 2.64
N ARG A 64 3.08 6.71 3.97
CA ARG A 64 3.40 5.59 4.85
C ARG A 64 2.59 4.35 4.47
N LEU A 65 1.28 4.48 4.29
CA LEU A 65 0.42 3.38 3.88
C LEU A 65 0.87 2.81 2.53
N LEU A 66 1.16 3.68 1.57
CA LEU A 66 1.59 3.26 0.24
C LEU A 66 2.93 2.51 0.28
N CYS A 67 3.88 2.93 1.11
CA CYS A 67 5.13 2.20 1.32
C CYS A 67 4.91 0.81 1.94
N LYS A 68 3.92 0.65 2.83
CA LYS A 68 3.56 -0.66 3.41
C LYS A 68 2.98 -1.61 2.36
N MET A 69 2.21 -1.09 1.40
CA MET A 69 1.60 -1.86 0.31
C MET A 69 2.61 -2.20 -0.81
N LEU A 70 3.43 -1.22 -1.21
CA LEU A 70 4.43 -1.35 -2.29
C LEU A 70 5.82 -1.78 -1.78
N GLU A 71 5.86 -2.56 -0.71
CA GLU A 71 7.08 -3.21 -0.24
C GLU A 71 7.46 -4.33 -1.22
N SER A 72 8.69 -4.29 -1.71
CA SER A 72 9.16 -5.19 -2.78
C SER A 72 9.42 -6.61 -2.27
N ASP A 73 9.79 -6.74 -1.00
CA ASP A 73 9.91 -8.02 -0.32
C ASP A 73 8.56 -8.43 0.28
N PHE A 74 7.89 -9.42 -0.31
CA PHE A 74 6.59 -9.89 0.16
C PHE A 74 6.59 -10.38 1.62
N LYS A 75 7.76 -10.80 2.15
CA LYS A 75 7.90 -11.20 3.57
C LYS A 75 7.81 -10.01 4.53
N LYS A 76 8.17 -8.81 4.05
CA LYS A 76 8.10 -7.55 4.81
C LYS A 76 6.83 -6.76 4.52
N ARG A 77 6.20 -7.00 3.37
CA ARG A 77 4.93 -6.40 2.98
C ARG A 77 3.86 -6.73 4.02
N LYS A 78 2.97 -5.79 4.32
CA LYS A 78 1.94 -5.95 5.35
C LYS A 78 0.75 -6.80 4.85
N THR A 79 0.10 -7.54 5.75
CA THR A 79 -1.17 -8.23 5.45
C THR A 79 -2.32 -7.22 5.40
N PHE A 80 -3.48 -7.62 4.89
CA PHE A 80 -4.67 -6.79 4.99
C PHE A 80 -5.01 -6.46 6.44
N TYR A 81 -4.93 -7.45 7.34
CA TYR A 81 -5.16 -7.23 8.76
C TYR A 81 -4.26 -6.12 9.32
N GLU A 82 -2.95 -6.21 9.08
CA GLU A 82 -2.01 -5.18 9.55
C GLU A 82 -2.24 -3.81 8.88
N LEU A 83 -2.72 -3.77 7.64
CA LEU A 83 -3.04 -2.51 6.94
C LEU A 83 -4.29 -1.83 7.51
N THR A 84 -5.31 -2.60 7.93
CA THR A 84 -6.50 -2.02 8.58
C THR A 84 -6.20 -1.33 9.89
N GLN A 85 -5.10 -1.70 10.54
CA GLN A 85 -4.62 -1.08 11.77
C GLN A 85 -3.75 0.17 11.52
N ASP A 86 -3.47 0.54 10.26
CA ASP A 86 -2.74 1.79 9.98
C ASP A 86 -3.61 3.00 10.35
N ASP A 87 -3.00 4.02 10.96
CA ASP A 87 -3.67 5.27 11.34
C ASP A 87 -4.43 5.96 10.20
N PHE A 88 -4.02 5.74 8.94
CA PHE A 88 -4.73 6.26 7.77
C PHE A 88 -6.07 5.55 7.53
N VAL A 89 -6.13 4.25 7.80
CA VAL A 89 -7.30 3.39 7.49
C VAL A 89 -8.21 3.26 8.71
N ALA A 90 -7.62 3.16 9.91
CA ALA A 90 -8.36 3.12 11.14
C ALA A 90 -9.10 4.45 11.35
N ASP A 91 -10.43 4.44 11.20
CA ASP A 91 -11.25 5.61 11.46
C ASP A 91 -11.24 5.94 12.96
N LYS A 92 -10.31 6.83 13.34
CA LYS A 92 -10.23 7.36 14.71
C LYS A 92 -11.46 8.18 15.08
N SER A 93 -12.24 8.68 14.11
CA SER A 93 -13.44 9.48 14.35
C SER A 93 -14.61 8.62 14.82
N GLU A 94 -14.77 7.42 14.25
CA GLU A 94 -15.81 6.48 14.65
C GLU A 94 -15.48 5.83 16.00
N ALA A 95 -14.21 5.43 16.20
CA ALA A 95 -13.73 4.96 17.49
C ALA A 95 -13.91 6.01 18.60
N ALA A 96 -13.54 7.27 18.34
CA ALA A 96 -13.73 8.36 19.29
C ALA A 96 -15.21 8.67 19.57
N LYS A 97 -16.09 8.62 18.56
CA LYS A 97 -17.54 8.75 18.74
C LYS A 97 -18.11 7.65 19.62
N ILE A 98 -17.70 6.40 19.41
CA ILE A 98 -18.14 5.26 20.24
C ILE A 98 -17.68 5.43 21.69
N GLU A 99 -16.46 5.93 21.89
CA GLU A 99 -15.92 6.17 23.24
C GLU A 99 -16.62 7.34 23.94
N GLU A 100 -16.94 8.42 23.22
CA GLU A 100 -17.70 9.56 23.74
C GLU A 100 -19.14 9.16 24.11
N LEU A 101 -19.80 8.33 23.28
CA LEU A 101 -21.12 7.77 23.58
C LEU A 101 -21.11 6.86 24.82
N LYS A 102 -20.03 6.11 25.05
CA LYS A 102 -19.87 5.31 26.28
C LYS A 102 -19.67 6.18 27.52
N ARG A 103 -18.94 7.30 27.42
CA ARG A 103 -18.75 8.26 28.52
C ARG A 103 -19.99 9.09 28.84
N ARG A 104 -20.91 9.29 27.88
CA ARG A 104 -22.16 10.01 28.10
C ARG A 104 -23.28 9.16 28.72
N ASN A 105 -23.15 7.83 28.66
CA ASN A 105 -24.13 6.88 29.17
C ASN A 105 -23.72 6.22 30.51
N TYR A 106 -22.70 6.76 31.17
CA TYR A 106 -22.28 6.49 32.55
C TYR A 106 -22.15 7.83 33.28
#